data_AF-A0A8T7AWT7-F1
#
_entry.id   AF-A0A8T7AWT7-F1
#
_cell.length_a   1.000
_cell.length_b   1.000
_cell.length_c   1.000
_cell.angle_alpha   90.00
_cell.angle_beta   90.00
_cell.angle_gamma   90.00
#
_symmetry.space_group_name_H-M   'P 1'
#
loop_
_entity.id
_entity.type
_entity.pdbx_description
1 polymer ?
#
loop_
_entity_poly.entity_id
_entity_poly.type
_entity_poly.pdbx_seq_one_letter_code
_entity_poly.pdbx_strand_id
1 'polypeptide(L)'
;MAEQRDSWKNVVTVAVMLCLVCSILVSASAVLLKARQDANITLDRQKNLLLAAGLFEPGDPPARVGQIMQRVDARVVNLDEGWYADDIDPATFD
;
A
#
# COMPACT_ATOMS: atom_id res chain seq x y z
N MET A 1 -13.61 -15.11 -50.06
CA MET A 1 -12.40 -14.36 -49.67
C MET A 1 -12.14 -14.62 -48.19
N ALA A 2 -11.38 -15.67 -47.88
CA ALA A 2 -11.04 -16.04 -46.50
C ALA A 2 -9.54 -16.31 -46.49
N GLU A 3 -8.75 -15.25 -46.60
CA GLU A 3 -7.32 -15.36 -46.86
C GLU A 3 -6.54 -14.87 -45.63
N GLN A 4 -5.83 -15.79 -44.99
CA GLN A 4 -4.68 -15.57 -44.10
C GLN A 4 -4.84 -14.65 -42.86
N ARG A 5 -5.97 -14.69 -42.14
CA ARG A 5 -6.04 -13.99 -40.84
C ARG A 5 -5.21 -14.67 -39.75
N ASP A 6 -5.16 -16.01 -39.73
CA ASP A 6 -4.49 -16.80 -38.68
C ASP A 6 -3.09 -17.28 -39.08
N SER A 7 -2.32 -16.43 -39.76
CA SER A 7 -0.90 -16.69 -40.02
C SER A 7 -0.09 -16.59 -38.72
N TRP A 8 0.86 -17.50 -38.48
CA TRP A 8 1.72 -17.51 -37.28
C TRP A 8 2.34 -16.13 -36.97
N LYS A 9 2.76 -15.40 -38.01
CA LYS A 9 3.32 -14.05 -37.89
C LYS A 9 2.30 -13.05 -37.33
N ASN A 10 1.04 -13.14 -37.76
CA ASN A 10 -0.03 -12.28 -37.28
C ASN A 10 -0.35 -12.57 -35.81
N VAL A 11 -0.38 -13.85 -35.42
CA VAL A 11 -0.64 -14.28 -34.04
C VAL A 11 0.42 -13.73 -33.08
N VAL A 12 1.70 -13.89 -33.42
CA VAL A 12 2.81 -13.36 -32.60
C VAL A 12 2.75 -11.84 -32.50
N THR A 13 2.44 -11.15 -33.61
CA THR A 13 2.35 -9.68 -33.63
C THR A 13 1.21 -9.18 -32.73
N VAL A 14 0.03 -9.79 -32.82
CA VAL A 14 -1.13 -9.43 -31.97
C VAL A 14 -0.84 -9.72 -30.50
N ALA A 15 -0.23 -10.87 -30.19
CA ALA A 15 0.10 -11.23 -28.81
C ALA A 15 1.07 -10.24 -28.17
N VAL A 16 2.14 -9.86 -28.87
CA VAL A 16 3.12 -8.87 -28.37
C VAL A 16 2.47 -7.50 -28.18
N MET A 17 1.61 -7.08 -29.12
CA MET A 17 0.91 -5.79 -29.03
C MET A 17 -0.04 -5.76 -27.84
N LEU A 18 -0.83 -6.83 -27.64
CA LEU A 18 -1.71 -6.97 -26.48
C LEU A 18 -0.92 -6.95 -25.17
N CYS A 19 0.18 -7.73 -25.09
CA CYS A 19 1.04 -7.76 -23.90
C CYS A 19 1.60 -6.38 -23.56
N LEU A 20 2.11 -5.64 -24.55
CA LEU A 20 2.65 -4.29 -24.33
C LEU A 20 1.58 -3.33 -23.82
N VAL A 21 0.39 -3.31 -24.43
CA VAL A 21 -0.71 -2.45 -24.00
C VAL A 21 -1.17 -2.82 -22.58
N CYS A 22 -1.37 -4.10 -22.30
CA CYS A 22 -1.78 -4.56 -20.98
C CYS A 22 -0.74 -4.23 -19.89
N SER A 23 0.55 -4.40 -20.16
CA SER A 23 1.61 -4.06 -19.21
C SER A 23 1.63 -2.57 -18.89
N ILE A 24 1.50 -1.70 -19.90
CA ILE A 24 1.48 -0.24 -19.70
C ILE A 24 0.27 0.16 -18.84
N LEU A 25 -0.92 -0.36 -19.15
CA LEU A 25 -2.15 -0.02 -18.43
C LEU A 25 -2.11 -0.46 -16.96
N VAL A 26 -1.65 -1.68 -16.68
CA VAL A 26 -1.56 -2.20 -15.30
C VAL A 26 -0.51 -1.43 -14.51
N SER A 27 0.68 -1.20 -15.08
CA SER A 27 1.74 -0.44 -14.41
C SER A 27 1.34 1.00 -14.15
N ALA A 28 0.68 1.67 -15.09
CA ALA A 28 0.19 3.05 -14.90
C ALA A 28 -0.86 3.13 -13.79
N SER A 29 -1.80 2.18 -13.75
CA SER A 29 -2.84 2.12 -12.71
C SER A 29 -2.23 1.93 -11.32
N ALA A 30 -1.21 1.08 -11.21
CA ALA A 30 -0.51 0.83 -9.95
C ALA A 30 0.14 2.10 -9.39
N VAL A 31 0.84 2.88 -10.23
CA VAL A 31 1.53 4.09 -9.78
C VAL A 31 0.54 5.20 -9.41
N LEU A 32 -0.51 5.41 -10.20
CA LEU A 32 -1.47 6.49 -9.95
C LEU A 32 -2.27 6.28 -8.65
N LEU A 33 -2.63 5.04 -8.33
CA LEU A 33 -3.39 4.73 -7.12
C LEU A 33 -2.50 4.55 -5.89
N LYS A 34 -1.20 4.30 -6.05
CA LYS A 34 -0.25 4.05 -4.95
C LYS A 34 -0.35 5.12 -3.86
N ALA A 35 -0.29 6.39 -4.22
CA ALA A 35 -0.35 7.49 -3.25
C ALA A 35 -1.64 7.49 -2.41
N ARG A 36 -2.78 7.09 -2.98
CA ARG A 36 -4.05 6.98 -2.25
C ARG A 36 -4.11 5.72 -1.39
N GLN A 37 -3.52 4.63 -1.86
CA GLN A 37 -3.41 3.40 -1.09
C GLN A 37 -2.52 3.60 0.13
N ASP A 38 -1.34 4.20 -0.02
CA ASP A 38 -0.39 4.44 1.07
C ASP A 38 -1.00 5.33 2.18
N ALA A 39 -1.74 6.37 1.80
CA ALA A 39 -2.45 7.22 2.76
C ALA A 39 -3.54 6.46 3.54
N ASN A 40 -4.34 5.64 2.85
CA ASN A 40 -5.37 4.83 3.49
C ASN A 40 -4.78 3.70 4.35
N ILE A 41 -3.67 3.09 3.91
CA ILE A 41 -2.94 2.07 4.68
C ILE A 41 -2.42 2.68 5.98
N THR A 42 -1.84 3.89 5.93
CA THR A 42 -1.35 4.58 7.12
C THR A 42 -2.48 4.84 8.11
N LEU A 43 -3.61 5.36 7.63
CA LEU A 43 -4.80 5.58 8.46
C LEU A 43 -5.35 4.27 9.04
N ASP A 44 -5.39 3.20 8.27
CA ASP A 44 -5.89 1.91 8.74
C ASP A 44 -4.95 1.27 9.77
N ARG A 45 -3.62 1.38 9.58
CA ARG A 45 -2.61 0.97 10.57
C ARG A 45 -2.81 1.70 11.89
N GLN A 46 -2.93 3.04 11.85
CA GLN A 46 -3.19 3.85 13.04
C GLN A 46 -4.51 3.45 13.72
N LYS A 47 -5.58 3.27 12.95
CA LYS A 47 -6.88 2.84 13.46
C LYS A 47 -6.80 1.48 14.16
N ASN A 48 -6.13 0.50 13.54
CA ASN A 48 -5.97 -0.83 14.11
C ASN A 48 -5.09 -0.82 15.37
N LEU A 49 -4.06 0.02 15.41
CA LEU A 49 -3.27 0.26 16.62
C LEU A 49 -4.13 0.78 17.77
N LEU A 50 -4.98 1.78 17.50
CA LEU A 50 -5.87 2.35 18.50
C LEU A 50 -6.98 1.37 18.93
N LEU A 51 -7.48 0.54 18.01
CA LEU A 51 -8.42 -0.54 18.33
C LEU A 51 -7.78 -1.56 19.27
N ALA A 52 -6.54 -1.99 18.98
CA ALA A 52 -5.81 -2.94 19.82
C ALA A 52 -5.49 -2.38 21.21
N ALA A 53 -5.20 -1.07 21.29
CA ALA A 53 -4.99 -0.38 22.55
C ALA A 53 -6.29 -0.07 23.32
N GLY A 54 -7.47 -0.29 22.71
CA GLY A 54 -8.77 0.03 23.30
C GLY A 54 -9.09 1.54 23.34
N LEU A 55 -8.38 2.35 22.55
CA LEU A 55 -8.54 3.81 22.48
C LEU A 55 -9.48 4.26 21.33
N PHE A 56 -9.94 3.34 20.48
CA PHE A 56 -10.84 3.62 19.35
C PHE A 56 -11.89 2.52 19.25
N GLU A 57 -13.15 2.87 19.01
CA GLU A 57 -14.26 1.91 18.98
C GLU A 57 -14.86 1.75 17.56
N PRO A 58 -15.44 0.58 17.22
CA PRO A 58 -16.14 0.38 15.95
C PRO A 58 -17.37 1.30 15.86
N GLY A 59 -17.25 2.37 15.08
CA GLY A 59 -18.29 3.40 14.94
C GLY A 59 -17.77 4.83 15.14
N ASP A 60 -16.55 4.96 15.68
CA ASP A 60 -15.90 6.26 15.79
C ASP A 60 -15.57 6.87 14.42
N PRO A 61 -15.70 8.21 14.26
CA PRO A 61 -15.35 8.86 13.01
C PRO A 61 -13.83 8.78 12.76
N PRO A 62 -13.39 8.58 11.50
CA PRO A 62 -11.97 8.48 11.16
C PRO A 62 -11.13 9.70 11.60
N ALA A 63 -11.75 10.88 11.66
CA ALA A 63 -11.12 12.11 12.14
C ALA A 63 -10.61 12.03 13.59
N ARG A 64 -11.15 11.11 14.40
CA ARG A 64 -10.74 10.90 15.79
C ARG A 64 -9.38 10.22 15.92
N VAL A 65 -9.00 9.39 14.95
CA VAL A 65 -7.70 8.68 14.92
C VAL A 65 -6.56 9.68 15.03
N GLY A 66 -6.55 10.73 14.21
CA GLY A 66 -5.48 11.74 14.22
C GLY A 66 -5.37 12.50 15.55
N GLN A 67 -6.47 12.76 16.25
CA GLN A 67 -6.46 13.46 17.53
C GLN A 67 -5.88 12.60 18.66
N ILE A 68 -6.21 11.30 18.65
CA ILE A 68 -5.71 10.37 19.66
C ILE A 68 -4.23 10.08 19.40
N MET A 69 -3.84 9.94 18.13
CA MET A 69 -2.46 9.63 17.76
C MET A 69 -1.46 10.72 18.17
N GLN A 70 -1.89 11.98 18.32
CA GLN A 70 -1.05 13.05 18.88
C GLN A 70 -0.60 12.81 20.33
N ARG A 71 -1.31 11.94 21.06
CA ARG A 71 -0.99 11.56 22.44
C ARG A 71 -0.22 10.25 22.51
N VAL A 72 0.03 9.60 21.38
CA VAL A 72 0.75 8.33 21.29
C VAL A 72 2.21 8.64 21.04
N ASP A 73 3.06 8.09 21.90
CA ASP A 73 4.52 8.20 21.77
C ASP A 73 5.04 6.92 21.11
N ALA A 74 5.59 7.04 19.90
CA ALA A 74 6.17 5.90 19.19
C ALA A 74 7.59 5.66 19.69
N ARG A 75 7.96 4.39 19.91
CA ARG A 75 9.29 3.97 20.37
C ARG A 75 9.74 2.73 19.60
N VAL A 76 11.02 2.65 19.30
CA VAL A 76 11.66 1.45 18.74
C VAL A 76 12.24 0.63 19.88
N VAL A 77 12.02 -0.69 19.86
CA VAL A 77 12.54 -1.61 20.88
C VAL A 77 13.43 -2.64 20.20
N ASN A 78 14.63 -2.84 20.74
CA ASN A 78 15.49 -3.96 20.37
C ASN A 78 14.93 -5.25 20.96
N LEU A 79 14.56 -6.20 20.11
CA LEU A 79 13.90 -7.44 20.55
C LEU A 79 14.86 -8.42 21.23
N ASP A 80 16.16 -8.35 20.94
CA ASP A 80 17.18 -9.21 21.55
C ASP A 80 17.58 -8.70 22.94
N GLU A 81 17.73 -7.38 23.08
CA GLU A 81 18.21 -6.77 24.32
C GLU A 81 17.07 -6.29 25.24
N GLY A 82 15.87 -6.07 24.69
CA GLY A 82 14.69 -5.62 25.43
C GLY A 82 14.68 -4.12 25.77
N TRP A 83 15.66 -3.35 25.29
CA TRP A 83 15.79 -1.91 25.54
C TRP A 83 15.28 -1.08 24.36
N TYR A 84 14.99 0.19 24.62
CA TYR A 84 14.67 1.15 23.57
C TYR A 84 15.90 1.43 22.70
N ALA A 85 15.71 1.46 21.39
CA ALA A 85 16.71 1.89 20.43
C ALA A 85 16.56 3.41 20.23
N ASP A 86 17.22 4.19 21.08
CA ASP A 86 17.18 5.66 21.05
C ASP A 86 17.89 6.27 19.82
N ASP A 87 18.68 5.47 19.11
CA ASP A 87 19.40 5.84 17.89
C ASP A 87 18.55 5.71 16.61
N ILE A 88 17.36 5.11 16.71
CA ILE A 88 16.47 4.87 15.57
C ILE A 88 15.21 5.73 15.69
N ASP A 89 14.94 6.55 14.67
CA ASP A 89 13.70 7.33 14.62
C ASP A 89 12.51 6.41 14.27
N PRO A 90 11.55 6.21 15.20
CA PRO A 90 10.37 5.40 14.97
C PRO A 90 9.50 5.89 13.81
N ALA A 91 9.59 7.17 13.42
CA ALA A 91 8.82 7.71 12.31
C ALA A 91 9.35 7.27 10.94
N THR A 92 10.60 6.80 10.87
CA THR A 92 11.27 6.42 9.61
C THR A 92 11.58 4.93 9.51
N PHE A 93 11.25 4.16 10.54
CA PHE A 93 11.50 2.74 10.62
C PHE A 93 10.43 1.95 9.83
N ASP A 94 10.87 1.10 8.88
CA ASP A 94 10.01 0.26 8.01
C ASP A 94 9.83 -1.16 8.57
#